data_AF-A0AAN9YWJ7-F1
#
_entry.id   AF-A0AAN9YWJ7-F1
#
_cell.length_a   1.000
_cell.length_b   1.000
_cell.length_c   1.000
_cell.angle_alpha   90.00
_cell.angle_beta   90.00
_cell.angle_gamma   90.00
#
_symmetry.space_group_name_H-M   'P 1'
#
loop_
_entity.id
_entity.type
_entity.pdbx_description
1 polymer ?
#
loop_
_entity_poly.entity_id
_entity_poly.type
_entity_poly.pdbx_seq_one_letter_code
_entity_poly.pdbx_strand_id
1 'polypeptide(L)'
;MSVTNFCKLDTALNLLRKLPRVTLSNIKDNPGSKKKPKRGRAQHGGDKHGAGNKGSGQRQNYMRLGYETGNNPFYLRFQMEPYYKGHHLRRQYPPLSLLQLQKLIDTSRLPVDKPIDLTAICNTGLYVCKPDKHHFGINLTDEGADLFQAKINIEVQWASEQVIAAVERNGGVITTAYYDPQSLWAAVNPRRFFMKGVPIPKRMIPPQDAIDYYTNPANRGYLADPEKVSWERLVLSQKYGYKLPEIEKDPQYRMLCERKDPLQVFFGLEPGWVVNLHDRKILKPCDEEVKAFYNPQ
;
A
#
# COMPACT_ATOMS: atom_id res chain seq x y z
N MET A 1 -47.17 -10.90 33.27
CA MET A 1 -47.12 -10.75 31.80
C MET A 1 -45.66 -10.63 31.38
N SER A 2 -45.03 -11.70 30.90
CA SER A 2 -43.65 -11.65 30.43
C SER A 2 -43.64 -11.35 28.93
N VAL A 3 -43.25 -10.13 28.57
CA VAL A 3 -43.02 -9.74 27.18
C VAL A 3 -41.70 -10.36 26.74
N THR A 4 -41.75 -11.48 26.02
CA THR A 4 -40.56 -12.03 25.37
C THR A 4 -40.39 -11.37 24.02
N ASN A 5 -39.37 -10.53 23.87
CA ASN A 5 -38.94 -10.01 22.59
C ASN A 5 -38.61 -11.19 21.66
N PHE A 6 -39.41 -11.38 20.61
CA PHE A 6 -39.20 -12.44 19.62
C PHE A 6 -37.97 -12.11 18.79
N CYS A 7 -36.82 -12.71 19.14
CA CYS A 7 -35.61 -12.63 18.35
C CYS A 7 -35.79 -13.47 17.07
N LYS A 8 -35.46 -12.90 15.90
CA LYS A 8 -35.51 -13.61 14.60
C LYS A 8 -34.64 -14.88 14.56
N LEU A 9 -33.65 -14.96 15.46
CA LEU A 9 -32.81 -16.15 15.62
C LEU A 9 -33.59 -17.32 16.24
N ASP A 10 -34.39 -17.06 17.29
CA ASP A 10 -35.15 -18.10 17.99
C ASP A 10 -36.28 -18.66 17.12
N THR A 11 -36.89 -17.82 16.28
CA THR A 11 -37.88 -18.28 15.29
C THR A 11 -37.24 -19.18 14.25
N ALA A 12 -36.06 -18.81 13.72
CA ALA A 12 -35.33 -19.62 12.75
C ALA A 12 -34.90 -20.97 13.35
N LEU A 13 -34.38 -20.98 14.59
CA LEU A 13 -34.00 -22.21 15.28
C LEU A 13 -35.20 -23.11 15.59
N ASN A 14 -36.32 -22.52 16.02
CA ASN A 14 -37.55 -23.28 16.25
C ASN A 14 -38.15 -23.86 14.96
N LEU A 15 -37.99 -23.18 13.82
CA LEU A 15 -38.36 -23.72 12.51
C LEU A 15 -37.45 -24.88 12.11
N LEU A 16 -36.13 -24.74 12.27
CA LEU A 16 -35.17 -25.81 11.96
C LEU A 16 -35.40 -27.09 12.78
N ARG A 17 -35.84 -26.98 14.04
CA ARG A 17 -36.20 -28.13 14.89
C ARG A 17 -37.42 -28.90 14.39
N LYS A 18 -38.34 -28.24 13.68
CA LYS A 18 -39.59 -28.83 13.16
C LYS A 18 -39.44 -29.39 11.74
N LEU A 19 -38.44 -28.92 10.99
CA LEU A 19 -38.18 -29.34 9.62
C LEU A 19 -37.42 -30.68 9.58
N PRO A 20 -37.48 -31.42 8.46
CA PRO A 20 -36.70 -32.64 8.31
C PRO A 20 -35.20 -32.37 8.46
N ARG A 21 -34.46 -33.41 8.83
CA ARG A 21 -32.99 -33.33 8.96
C ARG A 21 -32.38 -32.78 7.67
N VAL A 22 -31.45 -31.84 7.82
CA VAL A 22 -30.64 -31.35 6.69
C VAL A 22 -29.74 -32.49 6.21
N THR A 23 -29.88 -32.85 4.93
CA THR A 23 -29.17 -33.94 4.26
C THR A 23 -28.64 -33.44 2.93
N LEU A 24 -27.67 -34.14 2.34
CA LEU A 24 -27.12 -33.73 1.03
C LEU A 24 -28.19 -33.57 -0.06
N SER A 25 -29.32 -34.30 0.06
CA SER A 25 -30.44 -34.23 -0.87
C SER A 25 -31.27 -32.95 -0.80
N ASN A 26 -31.28 -32.20 0.31
CA ASN A 26 -32.11 -30.99 0.48
C ASN A 26 -31.31 -29.69 0.43
N ILE A 27 -30.02 -29.76 0.09
CA ILE A 27 -29.19 -28.59 -0.16
C ILE A 27 -29.59 -27.96 -1.49
N LYS A 28 -29.79 -26.65 -1.49
CA LYS A 28 -30.07 -25.85 -2.69
C LYS A 28 -29.24 -24.58 -2.63
N ASP A 29 -28.73 -24.14 -3.77
CA ASP A 29 -28.07 -22.84 -3.84
C ASP A 29 -29.05 -21.71 -3.54
N ASN A 30 -28.52 -20.58 -3.05
CA ASN A 30 -29.33 -19.38 -2.87
C ASN A 30 -30.04 -19.01 -4.18
N PRO A 31 -31.35 -18.72 -4.14
CA PRO A 31 -32.13 -18.44 -5.34
C PRO A 31 -31.50 -17.28 -6.10
N GLY A 32 -31.24 -17.48 -7.39
CA GLY A 32 -30.64 -16.46 -8.26
C GLY A 32 -29.10 -16.47 -8.35
N SER A 33 -28.40 -17.24 -7.51
CA SER A 33 -26.93 -17.36 -7.60
C SER A 33 -26.49 -18.05 -8.90
N LYS A 34 -27.19 -19.13 -9.29
CA LYS A 34 -26.98 -19.84 -10.55
C LYS A 34 -27.99 -19.40 -11.60
N LYS A 35 -27.51 -18.76 -12.66
CA LYS A 35 -28.30 -18.50 -13.87
C LYS A 35 -28.38 -19.78 -14.70
N LYS A 36 -29.59 -20.25 -15.00
CA LYS A 36 -29.78 -21.42 -15.88
C LYS A 36 -29.26 -21.08 -17.29
N PRO A 37 -28.46 -21.95 -17.93
CA PRO A 37 -28.00 -21.71 -19.29
C PRO A 37 -29.19 -21.72 -20.24
N LYS A 38 -29.34 -20.66 -21.04
CA LYS A 38 -30.34 -20.61 -22.11
C LYS A 38 -29.80 -21.40 -23.30
N ARG A 39 -30.30 -22.61 -23.50
CA ARG A 39 -30.05 -23.37 -24.74
C ARG A 39 -31.15 -23.01 -25.73
N GLY A 40 -30.79 -22.42 -26.85
CA GLY A 40 -31.74 -22.17 -27.93
C GLY A 40 -32.25 -23.49 -28.50
N ARG A 41 -33.44 -23.93 -28.10
CA ARG A 41 -34.09 -25.16 -28.55
C ARG A 41 -35.56 -24.87 -28.85
N ALA A 42 -36.09 -25.58 -29.85
CA ALA A 42 -37.48 -25.45 -30.28
C ALA A 42 -37.89 -23.98 -30.54
N GLN A 43 -39.13 -23.61 -30.19
CA GLN A 43 -39.70 -22.30 -30.49
C GLN A 43 -38.91 -21.12 -29.88
N HIS A 44 -38.21 -21.32 -28.76
CA HIS A 44 -37.48 -20.26 -28.05
C HIS A 44 -35.99 -20.29 -28.38
N GLY A 45 -35.67 -19.95 -29.64
CA GLY A 45 -34.30 -19.80 -30.12
C GLY A 45 -33.69 -21.07 -30.72
N GLY A 46 -34.50 -22.03 -31.18
CA GLY A 46 -34.03 -23.26 -31.82
C GLY A 46 -33.81 -23.19 -33.33
N ASP A 47 -34.45 -22.26 -34.05
CA ASP A 47 -34.30 -22.14 -35.51
C ASP A 47 -32.96 -21.46 -35.87
N LYS A 48 -32.91 -20.13 -35.78
CA LYS A 48 -31.70 -19.35 -36.11
C LYS A 48 -30.71 -19.23 -34.95
N HIS A 49 -31.01 -19.82 -33.80
CA HIS A 49 -30.19 -19.74 -32.58
C HIS A 49 -29.72 -18.32 -32.19
N GLY A 50 -30.49 -17.28 -32.53
CA GLY A 50 -30.15 -15.88 -32.27
C GLY A 50 -29.13 -15.27 -33.24
N ALA A 51 -28.69 -15.99 -34.27
CA ALA A 51 -27.68 -15.54 -35.24
C ALA A 51 -28.25 -14.76 -36.44
N GLY A 52 -29.57 -14.59 -36.52
CA GLY A 52 -30.22 -13.87 -37.63
C GLY A 52 -30.34 -14.71 -38.92
N ASN A 53 -30.58 -14.05 -40.07
CA ASN A 53 -30.79 -14.71 -41.36
C ASN A 53 -29.71 -14.33 -42.37
N LYS A 54 -29.02 -15.32 -42.95
CA LYS A 54 -27.92 -15.19 -43.92
C LYS A 54 -26.83 -14.21 -43.46
N GLY A 55 -25.90 -13.90 -44.35
CA GLY A 55 -24.82 -12.94 -44.09
C GLY A 55 -23.73 -13.46 -43.15
N SER A 56 -22.82 -12.55 -42.80
CA SER A 56 -21.63 -12.84 -41.99
C SER A 56 -22.00 -13.20 -40.54
N GLY A 57 -23.03 -12.55 -39.98
CA GLY A 57 -23.51 -12.83 -38.61
C GLY A 57 -24.03 -14.25 -38.40
N GLN A 58 -24.79 -14.80 -39.36
CA GLN A 58 -25.26 -16.20 -39.27
C GLN A 58 -24.11 -17.19 -39.46
N ARG A 59 -23.17 -16.88 -40.36
CA ARG A 59 -21.99 -17.72 -40.66
C ARG A 59 -20.87 -17.59 -39.63
N GLN A 60 -21.10 -16.84 -38.54
CA GLN A 60 -20.12 -16.52 -37.49
C GLN A 60 -18.82 -15.91 -38.03
N ASN A 61 -18.87 -15.32 -39.23
CA ASN A 61 -17.74 -14.67 -39.85
C ASN A 61 -17.76 -13.19 -39.51
N TYR A 62 -17.63 -12.86 -38.22
CA TYR A 62 -17.65 -11.48 -37.74
C TYR A 62 -16.39 -10.75 -38.16
N MET A 63 -16.52 -9.49 -38.55
CA MET A 63 -15.36 -8.63 -38.75
C MET A 63 -14.66 -8.34 -37.42
N ARG A 64 -13.37 -8.00 -37.48
CA ARG A 64 -12.61 -7.58 -36.29
C ARG A 64 -13.29 -6.40 -35.59
N LEU A 65 -13.19 -6.35 -34.26
CA LEU A 65 -13.71 -5.23 -33.47
C LEU A 65 -13.07 -3.91 -33.96
N GLY A 66 -13.91 -2.90 -34.19
CA GLY A 66 -13.48 -1.60 -34.72
C GLY A 66 -13.38 -1.53 -36.25
N TYR A 67 -13.80 -2.56 -37.00
CA TYR A 67 -13.89 -2.48 -38.46
C TYR A 67 -15.15 -1.72 -38.91
N GLU A 68 -14.98 -0.65 -39.69
CA GLU A 68 -16.07 0.22 -40.17
C GLU A 68 -16.37 0.02 -41.67
N THR A 69 -16.36 -1.23 -42.13
CA THR A 69 -16.87 -1.64 -43.45
C THR A 69 -16.32 -0.81 -44.62
N GLY A 70 -15.01 -0.53 -44.60
CA GLY A 70 -14.30 0.18 -45.67
C GLY A 70 -13.93 1.63 -45.36
N ASN A 71 -14.50 2.24 -44.32
CA ASN A 71 -14.06 3.56 -43.83
C ASN A 71 -12.77 3.45 -43.02
N ASN A 72 -12.08 4.59 -42.83
CA ASN A 72 -10.98 4.69 -41.88
C ASN A 72 -11.53 4.52 -40.44
N PRO A 73 -11.17 3.44 -39.71
CA PRO A 73 -11.67 3.18 -38.36
C PRO A 73 -11.47 4.35 -37.40
N PHE A 74 -12.42 4.59 -36.49
CA PHE A 74 -12.35 5.66 -35.49
C PHE A 74 -10.98 5.78 -34.79
N TYR A 75 -10.39 4.67 -34.36
CA TYR A 75 -9.11 4.66 -33.63
C TYR A 75 -7.89 5.01 -34.50
N LEU A 76 -8.04 5.09 -35.82
CA LEU A 76 -7.02 5.53 -36.79
C LEU A 76 -7.29 6.93 -37.35
N ARG A 77 -8.46 7.52 -37.06
CA ARG A 77 -8.78 8.88 -37.51
C ARG A 77 -8.00 9.95 -36.75
N PHE A 78 -7.67 9.69 -35.50
CA PHE A 78 -6.88 10.59 -34.66
C PHE A 78 -5.39 10.37 -34.86
N GLN A 79 -4.61 11.44 -34.72
CA GLN A 79 -3.15 11.37 -34.73
C GLN A 79 -2.64 10.63 -33.48
N MET A 80 -1.47 10.01 -33.59
CA MET A 80 -0.85 9.33 -32.47
C MET A 80 -0.30 10.36 -31.47
N GLU A 81 -0.93 10.48 -30.31
CA GLU A 81 -0.39 11.20 -29.16
C GLU A 81 0.25 10.22 -28.15
N PRO A 82 1.53 10.41 -27.76
CA PRO A 82 2.27 9.45 -26.95
C PRO A 82 1.95 9.57 -25.44
N TYR A 83 0.67 9.55 -25.05
CA TYR A 83 0.21 9.73 -23.66
C TYR A 83 0.90 8.82 -22.64
N TYR A 84 1.19 7.57 -23.05
CA TYR A 84 1.79 6.53 -22.20
C TYR A 84 3.29 6.34 -22.42
N LYS A 85 3.97 7.23 -23.14
CA LYS A 85 5.43 7.15 -23.33
C LYS A 85 6.12 7.22 -21.96
N GLY A 86 6.92 6.21 -21.67
CA GLY A 86 7.65 6.09 -20.40
C GLY A 86 6.79 5.76 -19.18
N HIS A 87 5.52 5.37 -19.32
CA HIS A 87 4.66 5.08 -18.16
C HIS A 87 5.20 3.96 -17.26
N HIS A 88 5.92 2.98 -17.81
CA HIS A 88 6.56 1.88 -17.09
C HIS A 88 7.78 2.32 -16.26
N LEU A 89 8.36 3.48 -16.55
CA LEU A 89 9.48 4.05 -15.79
C LEU A 89 9.00 4.96 -14.65
N ARG A 90 7.73 5.39 -14.68
CA ARG A 90 7.20 6.35 -13.71
C ARG A 90 7.04 5.68 -12.34
N ARG A 91 7.62 6.31 -11.32
CA ARG A 91 7.41 5.89 -9.93
C ARG A 91 6.00 6.28 -9.49
N GLN A 92 5.31 5.35 -8.84
CA GLN A 92 4.00 5.59 -8.26
C GLN A 92 4.08 5.46 -6.75
N TYR A 93 3.34 6.30 -6.05
CA TYR A 93 3.24 6.27 -4.59
C TYR A 93 1.77 6.23 -4.23
N PRO A 94 1.22 5.05 -3.87
CA PRO A 94 -0.17 4.96 -3.46
C PRO A 94 -0.44 5.85 -2.24
N PRO A 95 -1.53 6.64 -2.27
CA PRO A 95 -1.82 7.60 -1.24
C PRO A 95 -2.24 6.90 0.06
N LEU A 96 -1.85 7.48 1.19
CA LEU A 96 -2.31 7.18 2.54
C LEU A 96 -2.69 8.52 3.19
N SER A 97 -3.94 8.69 3.60
CA SER A 97 -4.38 9.95 4.22
C SER A 97 -4.05 10.01 5.71
N LEU A 98 -3.85 11.22 6.23
CA LEU A 98 -3.72 11.46 7.66
C LEU A 98 -4.96 11.00 8.44
N LEU A 99 -6.16 11.15 7.86
CA LEU A 99 -7.39 10.60 8.44
C LEU A 99 -7.33 9.07 8.60
N GLN A 100 -6.88 8.37 7.57
CA GLN A 100 -6.73 6.92 7.63
C GLN A 100 -5.65 6.50 8.63
N LEU A 101 -4.56 7.26 8.70
CA LEU A 101 -3.48 7.04 9.64
C LEU A 101 -3.94 7.23 11.10
N GLN A 102 -4.69 8.30 11.39
CA GLN A 102 -5.30 8.50 12.71
C GLN A 102 -6.22 7.34 13.09
N LYS A 103 -7.09 6.90 12.16
CA LYS A 103 -7.97 5.76 12.37
C LYS A 103 -7.21 4.46 12.68
N LEU A 104 -6.06 4.25 12.04
CA LEU A 104 -5.18 3.09 12.31
C LEU A 104 -4.62 3.12 13.73
N ILE A 105 -4.29 4.31 14.23
CA ILE A 105 -3.79 4.53 15.59
C ILE A 105 -4.93 4.36 16.61
N ASP A 106 -6.09 4.96 16.37
CA ASP A 106 -7.25 4.88 17.27
C ASP A 106 -7.77 3.45 17.42
N THR A 107 -7.69 2.66 16.34
CA THR A 107 -8.04 1.23 16.37
C THR A 107 -6.91 0.33 16.92
N SER A 108 -5.83 0.93 17.43
CA SER A 108 -4.65 0.26 17.98
C SER A 108 -4.00 -0.75 17.04
N ARG A 109 -4.18 -0.59 15.73
CA ARG A 109 -3.53 -1.42 14.71
C ARG A 109 -2.09 -1.01 14.47
N LEU A 110 -1.80 0.27 14.73
CA LEU A 110 -0.50 0.86 14.54
C LEU A 110 -0.02 1.41 15.89
N PRO A 111 1.00 0.79 16.52
CA PRO A 111 1.53 1.25 17.79
C PRO A 111 2.36 2.52 17.60
N VAL A 112 2.11 3.53 18.44
CA VAL A 112 2.81 4.82 18.43
C VAL A 112 4.12 4.80 19.23
N ASP A 113 4.33 3.76 20.04
CA ASP A 113 5.51 3.61 20.90
C ASP A 113 6.81 3.32 20.13
N LYS A 114 6.71 3.03 18.83
CA LYS A 114 7.82 2.65 17.95
C LYS A 114 7.78 3.50 16.68
N PRO A 115 8.93 3.71 16.02
CA PRO A 115 8.95 4.40 14.74
C PRO A 115 8.11 3.64 13.71
N ILE A 116 7.28 4.40 13.00
CA ILE A 116 6.34 3.91 12.01
C ILE A 116 7.05 3.91 10.66
N ASP A 117 7.16 2.73 10.06
CA ASP A 117 7.76 2.53 8.75
C ASP A 117 6.76 1.87 7.79
N LEU A 118 7.11 1.84 6.50
CA LEU A 118 6.40 1.09 5.48
C LEU A 118 6.11 -0.36 5.90
N THR A 119 7.05 -1.02 6.57
CA THR A 119 6.88 -2.37 7.13
C THR A 119 5.73 -2.43 8.13
N ALA A 120 5.70 -1.52 9.11
CA ALA A 120 4.64 -1.43 10.12
C ALA A 120 3.28 -1.15 9.47
N ILE A 121 3.24 -0.25 8.50
CA ILE A 121 2.00 0.11 7.78
C ILE A 121 1.49 -1.08 6.94
N CYS A 122 2.35 -1.77 6.19
CA CYS A 122 1.96 -2.94 5.40
C CYS A 122 1.51 -4.12 6.30
N ASN A 123 2.11 -4.28 7.48
CA ASN A 123 1.73 -5.32 8.43
C ASN A 123 0.28 -5.18 8.96
N THR A 124 -0.31 -3.97 8.88
CA THR A 124 -1.74 -3.77 9.23
C THR A 124 -2.70 -4.52 8.30
N GLY A 125 -2.23 -4.88 7.09
CA GLY A 125 -3.04 -5.53 6.03
C GLY A 125 -4.05 -4.60 5.35
N LEU A 126 -4.16 -3.34 5.76
CA LEU A 126 -5.09 -2.37 5.16
C LEU A 126 -4.44 -1.58 4.03
N TYR A 127 -3.15 -1.25 4.16
CA TYR A 127 -2.39 -0.60 3.11
C TYR A 127 -1.66 -1.65 2.25
N VAL A 128 -1.76 -1.52 0.93
CA VAL A 128 -1.19 -2.49 -0.02
C VAL A 128 -0.23 -1.79 -0.97
N CYS A 129 1.07 -1.88 -0.67
CA CYS A 129 2.12 -1.54 -1.61
C CYS A 129 2.42 -2.74 -2.53
N LYS A 130 2.51 -2.52 -3.85
CA LYS A 130 2.78 -3.56 -4.85
C LYS A 130 4.01 -3.15 -5.67
N PRO A 131 5.21 -3.64 -5.32
CA PRO A 131 6.42 -3.37 -6.08
C PRO A 131 6.29 -3.77 -7.56
N ASP A 132 5.53 -4.84 -7.87
CA ASP A 132 5.22 -5.30 -9.24
C ASP A 132 4.58 -4.23 -10.14
N LYS A 133 3.89 -3.25 -9.53
CA LYS A 133 3.19 -2.17 -10.25
C LYS A 133 4.01 -0.88 -10.29
N HIS A 134 5.32 -0.93 -10.06
CA HIS A 134 6.19 0.24 -9.92
C HIS A 134 5.73 1.19 -8.80
N HIS A 135 5.18 0.62 -7.71
CA HIS A 135 4.97 1.39 -6.50
C HIS A 135 6.31 1.49 -5.77
N PHE A 136 6.71 2.70 -5.34
CA PHE A 136 8.00 2.95 -4.68
C PHE A 136 7.86 3.29 -3.19
N GLY A 137 6.66 3.14 -2.60
CA GLY A 137 6.41 3.47 -1.20
C GLY A 137 5.04 4.06 -0.98
N ILE A 138 4.91 4.95 -0.01
CA ILE A 138 3.72 5.67 0.42
C ILE A 138 3.84 7.14 0.04
N ASN A 139 2.74 7.71 -0.45
CA ASN A 139 2.51 9.15 -0.49
C ASN A 139 1.58 9.49 0.67
N LEU A 140 2.06 10.26 1.64
CA LEU A 140 1.22 10.72 2.74
C LEU A 140 0.46 11.99 2.30
N THR A 141 -0.87 11.94 2.31
CA THR A 141 -1.76 13.01 1.85
C THR A 141 -2.39 13.80 3.00
N ASP A 142 -2.72 15.06 2.73
CA ASP A 142 -3.21 16.08 3.66
C ASP A 142 -4.68 15.91 4.08
N GLU A 143 -5.39 14.94 3.51
CA GLU A 143 -6.76 14.64 3.88
C GLU A 143 -6.88 14.28 5.37
N GLY A 144 -7.60 15.11 6.13
CA GLY A 144 -7.75 14.99 7.57
C GLY A 144 -6.67 15.67 8.41
N ALA A 145 -5.86 16.56 7.81
CA ALA A 145 -4.82 17.31 8.54
C ALA A 145 -5.33 18.06 9.78
N ASP A 146 -6.57 18.57 9.76
CA ASP A 146 -7.16 19.31 10.88
C ASP A 146 -7.57 18.41 12.05
N LEU A 147 -7.89 17.14 11.79
CA LEU A 147 -8.32 16.15 12.77
C LEU A 147 -7.17 15.32 13.33
N PHE A 148 -6.01 15.40 12.70
CA PHE A 148 -4.84 14.62 13.08
C PHE A 148 -4.31 15.13 14.43
N GLN A 149 -4.19 14.24 15.41
CA GLN A 149 -3.73 14.57 16.77
C GLN A 149 -2.60 13.64 17.26
N ALA A 150 -2.31 12.57 16.51
CA ALA A 150 -1.30 11.62 16.92
C ALA A 150 0.12 12.19 16.84
N LYS A 151 0.88 11.93 17.90
CA LYS A 151 2.31 12.24 17.98
C LYS A 151 3.12 11.01 17.61
N ILE A 152 3.75 11.02 16.44
CA ILE A 152 4.40 9.84 15.85
C ILE A 152 5.77 10.18 15.26
N ASN A 153 6.67 9.19 15.21
CA ASN A 153 7.83 9.21 14.32
C ASN A 153 7.49 8.36 13.10
N ILE A 154 7.44 8.95 11.91
CA ILE A 154 7.06 8.25 10.69
C ILE A 154 8.06 8.43 9.55
N GLU A 155 8.41 7.32 8.91
CA GLU A 155 9.21 7.25 7.68
C GLU A 155 8.26 6.98 6.49
N VAL A 156 8.19 7.93 5.56
CA VAL A 156 7.43 7.81 4.30
C VAL A 156 8.32 8.09 3.10
N GLN A 157 7.87 7.77 1.89
CA GLN A 157 8.68 7.96 0.69
C GLN A 157 8.41 9.30 0.01
N TRP A 158 7.18 9.81 0.15
CA TRP A 158 6.77 11.12 -0.31
C TRP A 158 5.80 11.75 0.70
N ALA A 159 5.99 13.03 0.99
CA ALA A 159 5.07 13.84 1.79
C ALA A 159 4.94 15.25 1.21
N SER A 160 3.75 15.84 1.36
CA SER A 160 3.51 17.24 1.03
C SER A 160 3.88 18.15 2.20
N GLU A 161 4.12 19.43 1.90
CA GLU A 161 4.45 20.43 2.92
C GLU A 161 3.37 20.55 4.01
N GLN A 162 2.09 20.52 3.62
CA GLN A 162 0.96 20.60 4.54
C GLN A 162 0.91 19.41 5.51
N VAL A 163 1.24 18.22 5.01
CA VAL A 163 1.29 16.99 5.82
C VAL A 163 2.42 17.07 6.84
N ILE A 164 3.59 17.53 6.41
CA ILE A 164 4.74 17.75 7.29
C ILE A 164 4.36 18.74 8.40
N ALA A 165 3.68 19.84 8.06
CA ALA A 165 3.16 20.81 9.02
C ALA A 165 2.24 20.17 10.07
N ALA A 166 1.28 19.35 9.61
CA ALA A 166 0.29 18.71 10.48
C ALA A 166 0.95 17.73 11.47
N VAL A 167 1.94 16.95 11.02
CA VAL A 167 2.67 16.01 11.88
C VAL A 167 3.54 16.76 12.89
N GLU A 168 4.29 17.78 12.45
CA GLU A 168 5.19 18.55 13.31
C GLU A 168 4.44 19.42 14.33
N ARG A 169 3.25 19.94 13.96
CA ARG A 169 2.37 20.69 14.87
C ARG A 169 1.99 19.87 16.10
N ASN A 170 1.82 18.57 15.96
CA ASN A 170 1.49 17.65 17.05
C ASN A 170 2.73 17.12 17.80
N GLY A 171 3.93 17.58 17.45
CA GLY A 171 5.19 17.11 18.05
C GLY A 171 5.68 15.78 17.50
N GLY A 172 5.18 15.37 16.34
CA GLY A 172 5.71 14.23 15.60
C GLY A 172 6.97 14.59 14.80
N VAL A 173 7.64 13.54 14.31
CA VAL A 173 8.78 13.63 13.40
C VAL A 173 8.41 12.88 12.12
N ILE A 174 8.66 13.51 10.98
CA ILE A 174 8.49 12.90 9.67
C ILE A 174 9.84 12.86 8.96
N THR A 175 10.14 11.72 8.34
CA THR A 175 11.36 11.54 7.54
C THR A 175 10.98 10.99 6.17
N THR A 176 11.58 11.55 5.12
CA THR A 176 11.40 11.02 3.76
C THR A 176 12.60 10.17 3.36
N ALA A 177 12.36 8.89 3.06
CA ALA A 177 13.40 7.93 2.72
C ALA A 177 13.15 7.26 1.37
N TYR A 178 14.20 6.96 0.64
CA TYR A 178 14.11 6.21 -0.62
C TYR A 178 14.26 4.71 -0.36
N TYR A 179 13.45 3.91 -1.06
CA TYR A 179 13.61 2.46 -1.12
C TYR A 179 13.79 2.05 -2.57
N ASP A 180 14.89 1.36 -2.87
CA ASP A 180 15.06 0.67 -4.14
C ASP A 180 14.07 -0.50 -4.25
N PRO A 181 13.78 -1.00 -5.47
CA PRO A 181 12.83 -2.09 -5.65
C PRO A 181 13.13 -3.32 -4.78
N GLN A 182 14.39 -3.72 -4.63
CA GLN A 182 14.76 -4.93 -3.87
C GLN A 182 14.55 -4.72 -2.37
N SER A 183 14.96 -3.57 -1.83
CA SER A 183 14.68 -3.21 -0.44
C SER A 183 13.18 -3.06 -0.18
N LEU A 184 12.43 -2.52 -1.14
CA LEU A 184 10.98 -2.40 -1.04
C LEU A 184 10.31 -3.78 -0.97
N TRP A 185 10.74 -4.75 -1.79
CA TRP A 185 10.28 -6.13 -1.69
C TRP A 185 10.49 -6.73 -0.30
N ALA A 186 11.65 -6.45 0.31
CA ALA A 186 11.95 -6.90 1.67
C ALA A 186 11.05 -6.20 2.71
N ALA A 187 10.86 -4.88 2.58
CA ALA A 187 10.06 -4.07 3.50
C ALA A 187 8.55 -4.37 3.45
N VAL A 188 7.98 -4.61 2.26
CA VAL A 188 6.54 -4.86 2.09
C VAL A 188 6.10 -6.18 2.72
N ASN A 189 6.93 -7.22 2.60
CA ASN A 189 6.64 -8.52 3.21
C ASN A 189 7.90 -9.18 3.78
N PRO A 190 8.31 -8.78 5.00
CA PRO A 190 9.54 -9.28 5.62
C PRO A 190 9.51 -10.79 5.85
N ARG A 191 8.35 -11.36 6.20
CA ARG A 191 8.21 -12.80 6.42
C ARG A 191 8.53 -13.61 5.16
N ARG A 192 7.97 -13.21 4.01
CA ARG A 192 8.28 -13.86 2.72
C ARG A 192 9.73 -13.66 2.31
N PHE A 193 10.31 -12.51 2.61
CA PHE A 193 11.72 -12.23 2.35
C PHE A 193 12.64 -13.16 3.17
N PHE A 194 12.46 -13.23 4.49
CA PHE A 194 13.30 -14.06 5.36
C PHE A 194 13.14 -15.56 5.09
N MET A 195 11.98 -16.03 4.61
CA MET A 195 11.80 -17.42 4.17
C MET A 195 12.69 -17.81 2.99
N LYS A 196 13.20 -16.85 2.20
CA LYS A 196 14.14 -17.13 1.11
C LYS A 196 15.54 -17.49 1.59
N GLY A 197 15.88 -17.19 2.85
CA GLY A 197 17.22 -17.44 3.41
C GLY A 197 18.33 -16.55 2.81
N VAL A 198 17.98 -15.42 2.21
CA VAL A 198 18.93 -14.46 1.62
C VAL A 198 19.35 -13.44 2.69
N PRO A 199 20.61 -12.97 2.71
CA PRO A 199 21.03 -11.87 3.59
C PRO A 199 20.24 -10.59 3.30
N ILE A 200 20.05 -9.78 4.33
CA ILE A 200 19.37 -8.48 4.20
C ILE A 200 20.18 -7.60 3.23
N PRO A 201 19.57 -7.08 2.13
CA PRO A 201 20.26 -6.18 1.23
C PRO A 201 20.50 -4.82 1.90
N LYS A 202 21.57 -4.14 1.48
CA LYS A 202 21.70 -2.70 1.74
C LYS A 202 20.83 -1.91 0.76
N ARG A 203 20.22 -0.83 1.21
CA ARG A 203 19.48 0.10 0.35
C ARG A 203 20.42 0.75 -0.64
N MET A 204 19.94 0.95 -1.87
CA MET A 204 20.65 1.76 -2.85
C MET A 204 20.26 3.23 -2.70
N ILE A 205 21.21 4.11 -3.03
CA ILE A 205 20.99 5.56 -3.09
C ILE A 205 19.93 5.88 -4.16
N PRO A 206 19.09 6.91 -3.97
CA PRO A 206 18.14 7.36 -4.98
C PRO A 206 18.85 7.70 -6.30
N PRO A 207 18.19 7.44 -7.44
CA PRO A 207 18.67 7.86 -8.75
C PRO A 207 18.70 9.39 -8.88
N GLN A 208 19.43 9.89 -9.87
CA GLN A 208 19.68 11.33 -10.08
C GLN A 208 18.41 12.18 -10.18
N ASP A 209 17.30 11.62 -10.68
CA ASP A 209 16.04 12.32 -10.81
C ASP A 209 15.26 12.44 -9.48
N ALA A 210 15.65 11.68 -8.45
CA ALA A 210 15.03 11.69 -7.13
C ALA A 210 15.96 12.16 -6.01
N ILE A 211 17.28 12.23 -6.26
CA ILE A 211 18.28 12.57 -5.23
C ILE A 211 18.02 13.94 -4.61
N ASP A 212 17.68 14.95 -5.43
CA ASP A 212 17.39 16.31 -4.98
C ASP A 212 16.22 16.37 -3.99
N TYR A 213 15.23 15.48 -4.13
CA TYR A 213 14.11 15.44 -3.21
C TYR A 213 14.53 14.97 -1.81
N TYR A 214 15.43 13.98 -1.73
CA TYR A 214 15.88 13.35 -0.48
C TYR A 214 17.08 14.03 0.19
N THR A 215 17.77 14.93 -0.53
CA THR A 215 18.81 15.81 0.05
C THR A 215 18.23 17.13 0.54
N ASN A 216 17.04 17.52 0.04
CA ASN A 216 16.40 18.77 0.44
C ASN A 216 15.87 18.73 1.89
N PRO A 217 16.33 19.64 2.77
CA PRO A 217 15.85 19.72 4.15
C PRO A 217 14.35 20.04 4.27
N ALA A 218 13.77 20.78 3.32
CA ALA A 218 12.35 21.13 3.32
C ALA A 218 11.44 19.89 3.22
N ASN A 219 11.89 18.83 2.55
CA ASN A 219 11.15 17.57 2.43
C ASN A 219 11.45 16.60 3.59
N ARG A 220 12.26 17.01 4.57
CA ARG A 220 12.77 16.16 5.66
C ARG A 220 13.48 14.92 5.11
N GLY A 221 14.27 15.14 4.06
CA GLY A 221 15.03 14.13 3.37
C GLY A 221 16.02 13.41 4.29
N TYR A 222 16.12 12.10 4.16
CA TYR A 222 17.00 11.31 5.01
C TYR A 222 18.50 11.59 4.81
N LEU A 223 18.87 12.15 3.65
CA LEU A 223 20.25 12.56 3.29
C LEU A 223 20.51 14.06 3.55
N ALA A 224 19.54 14.79 4.09
CA ALA A 224 19.66 16.22 4.34
C ALA A 224 20.44 16.52 5.63
N ASP A 225 21.12 17.66 5.67
CA ASP A 225 21.85 18.13 6.85
C ASP A 225 20.87 18.35 8.03
N PRO A 226 21.08 17.69 9.19
CA PRO A 226 20.16 17.78 10.32
C PRO A 226 19.94 19.21 10.85
N GLU A 227 20.97 20.05 10.84
CA GLU A 227 20.89 21.45 11.27
C GLU A 227 19.96 22.27 10.37
N LYS A 228 20.06 22.08 9.05
CA LYS A 228 19.17 22.74 8.08
C LYS A 228 17.74 22.23 8.20
N VAL A 229 17.55 20.95 8.50
CA VAL A 229 16.21 20.40 8.78
C VAL A 229 15.60 21.11 9.99
N SER A 230 16.36 21.34 11.06
CA SER A 230 15.88 22.10 12.23
C SER A 230 15.45 23.53 11.88
N TRP A 231 16.24 24.22 11.04
CA TRP A 231 15.88 25.54 10.53
C TRP A 231 14.58 25.53 9.70
N GLU A 232 14.43 24.57 8.78
CA GLU A 232 13.21 24.44 7.96
C GLU A 232 11.95 24.13 8.78
N ARG A 233 12.09 23.46 9.94
CA ARG A 233 10.99 23.26 10.88
C ARG A 233 10.51 24.58 11.49
N LEU A 234 11.45 25.46 11.82
CA LEU A 234 11.14 26.80 12.32
C LEU A 234 10.45 27.64 11.23
N VAL A 235 10.99 27.65 10.01
CA VAL A 235 10.39 28.37 8.87
C VAL A 235 8.95 27.90 8.60
N LEU A 236 8.74 26.57 8.59
CA LEU A 236 7.43 25.98 8.33
C LEU A 236 6.42 26.29 9.46
N SER A 237 6.88 26.30 10.72
CA SER A 237 6.04 26.71 11.86
C SER A 237 5.58 28.16 11.77
N GLN A 238 6.45 29.07 11.28
CA GLN A 238 6.11 30.47 11.06
C GLN A 238 5.12 30.61 9.89
N LYS A 239 5.32 29.85 8.81
CA LYS A 239 4.45 29.87 7.62
C LYS A 239 3.02 29.41 7.92
N TYR A 240 2.86 28.32 8.67
CA TYR A 240 1.54 27.75 9.02
C TYR A 240 1.01 28.21 10.38
N GLY A 241 1.71 29.13 11.05
CA GLY A 241 1.23 29.81 12.26
C GLY A 241 1.02 28.89 13.47
N TYR A 242 1.93 27.94 13.73
CA TYR A 242 1.88 27.11 14.94
C TYR A 242 3.16 27.25 15.76
N LYS A 243 3.05 27.02 17.08
CA LYS A 243 4.22 26.98 17.97
C LYS A 243 4.94 25.66 17.77
N LEU A 244 6.21 25.70 17.40
CA LEU A 244 7.03 24.50 17.24
C LEU A 244 7.23 23.82 18.62
N PRO A 245 6.78 22.57 18.80
CA PRO A 245 7.02 21.84 20.05
C PRO A 245 8.49 21.43 20.19
N GLU A 246 9.01 21.57 21.40
CA GLU A 246 10.38 21.21 21.74
C GLU A 246 10.50 19.70 22.00
N ILE A 247 10.99 18.96 21.00
CA ILE A 247 11.12 17.49 21.09
C ILE A 247 12.06 17.07 22.24
N GLU A 248 13.08 17.86 22.56
CA GLU A 248 14.07 17.54 23.61
C GLU A 248 13.46 17.38 25.01
N LYS A 249 12.36 18.09 25.29
CA LYS A 249 11.68 18.02 26.59
C LYS A 249 10.69 16.87 26.69
N ASP A 250 10.44 16.17 25.59
CA ASP A 250 9.43 15.12 25.55
C ASP A 250 9.90 13.79 26.16
N PRO A 251 9.04 13.06 26.88
CA PRO A 251 9.39 11.76 27.45
C PRO A 251 9.74 10.70 26.38
N GLN A 252 9.21 10.87 25.16
CA GLN A 252 9.44 9.97 24.02
C GLN A 252 10.58 10.43 23.11
N TYR A 253 11.44 11.36 23.54
CA TYR A 253 12.55 11.92 22.76
C TYR A 253 13.38 10.85 22.04
N ARG A 254 13.77 9.78 22.75
CA ARG A 254 14.60 8.70 22.19
C ARG A 254 13.95 8.02 20.98
N MET A 255 12.63 7.81 21.01
CA MET A 255 11.87 7.21 19.90
C MET A 255 11.73 8.17 18.73
N LEU A 256 11.53 9.47 19.01
CA LEU A 256 11.41 10.51 17.97
C LEU A 256 12.72 10.79 17.24
N CYS A 257 13.85 10.63 17.92
CA CYS A 257 15.19 10.76 17.33
C CYS A 257 15.67 9.50 16.62
N GLU A 258 15.01 8.36 16.81
CA GLU A 258 15.41 7.11 16.16
C GLU A 258 15.24 7.22 14.65
N ARG A 259 16.34 7.03 13.92
CA ARG A 259 16.40 7.05 12.46
C ARG A 259 17.21 5.86 12.00
N LYS A 260 16.87 5.33 10.83
CA LYS A 260 17.66 4.29 10.18
C LYS A 260 18.90 4.89 9.54
N ASP A 261 19.95 4.10 9.46
CA ASP A 261 21.05 4.44 8.57
C ASP A 261 20.57 4.48 7.11
N PRO A 262 21.13 5.36 6.26
CA PRO A 262 20.77 5.47 4.84
C PRO A 262 20.73 4.13 4.08
N LEU A 263 21.62 3.20 4.45
CA LEU A 263 21.77 1.89 3.81
C LEU A 263 20.92 0.78 4.45
N GLN A 264 20.26 1.04 5.59
CA GLN A 264 19.60 0.02 6.40
C GLN A 264 18.12 -0.16 6.06
N VAL A 265 17.65 -1.38 5.77
CA VAL A 265 16.23 -1.63 5.45
C VAL A 265 15.32 -1.64 6.68
N PHE A 266 15.66 -2.42 7.70
CA PHE A 266 14.82 -2.64 8.89
C PHE A 266 15.43 -1.99 10.12
N PHE A 267 14.60 -1.51 11.06
CA PHE A 267 15.09 -1.06 12.36
C PHE A 267 15.74 -2.22 13.14
N GLY A 268 16.94 -2.00 13.67
CA GLY A 268 17.66 -2.95 14.52
C GLY A 268 18.25 -4.18 13.81
N LEU A 269 18.13 -4.28 12.48
CA LEU A 269 18.80 -5.32 11.67
C LEU A 269 19.69 -4.67 10.63
N GLU A 270 20.97 -5.01 10.65
CA GLU A 270 21.95 -4.48 9.71
C GLU A 270 21.93 -5.25 8.38
N PRO A 271 22.34 -4.61 7.28
CA PRO A 271 22.53 -5.30 6.02
C PRO A 271 23.61 -6.40 6.15
N GLY A 272 23.46 -7.49 5.39
CA GLY A 272 24.34 -8.65 5.42
C GLY A 272 23.98 -9.71 6.47
N TRP A 273 23.13 -9.39 7.45
CA TRP A 273 22.66 -10.39 8.42
C TRP A 273 21.66 -11.36 7.75
N VAL A 274 21.70 -12.62 8.16
CA VAL A 274 20.74 -13.65 7.72
C VAL A 274 19.86 -14.06 8.90
N VAL A 275 18.54 -13.91 8.75
CA VAL A 275 17.57 -14.24 9.80
C VAL A 275 17.05 -15.66 9.57
N ASN A 276 17.31 -16.56 10.51
CA ASN A 276 16.74 -17.91 10.52
C ASN A 276 15.46 -17.91 11.37
N LEU A 277 14.32 -18.03 10.69
CA LEU A 277 13.00 -18.03 11.33
C LEU A 277 12.71 -19.32 12.12
N HIS A 278 13.28 -20.46 11.71
CA HIS A 278 13.04 -21.75 12.37
C HIS A 278 13.69 -21.77 13.75
N ASP A 279 14.98 -21.45 13.80
CA ASP A 279 15.76 -21.51 15.04
C ASP A 279 15.70 -20.21 15.85
N ARG A 280 15.05 -19.17 15.31
CA ARG A 280 15.00 -17.80 15.87
C ARG A 280 16.40 -17.23 16.15
N LYS A 281 17.33 -17.46 15.22
CA LYS A 281 18.73 -17.01 15.29
C LYS A 281 19.03 -16.02 14.18
N ILE A 282 19.95 -15.10 14.46
CA ILE A 282 20.49 -14.18 13.47
C ILE A 282 21.95 -14.58 13.25
N LEU A 283 22.30 -14.85 11.99
CA LEU A 283 23.66 -15.14 11.58
C LEU A 283 24.29 -13.85 11.08
N LYS A 284 25.43 -13.48 11.67
CA LYS A 284 26.21 -12.31 11.29
C LYS A 284 27.39 -12.76 10.43
N PRO A 285 27.77 -12.02 9.38
CA PRO A 285 28.96 -12.35 8.60
C PRO A 285 30.21 -12.24 9.48
N CYS A 286 31.11 -13.21 9.36
CA CYS A 286 32.40 -13.20 10.07
C CYS A 286 33.49 -12.52 9.24
N ASP A 287 33.50 -12.78 7.93
CA ASP A 287 34.52 -12.30 7.00
C ASP A 287 34.53 -10.76 6.92
N GLU A 288 35.75 -10.20 7.00
CA GLU A 288 35.95 -8.75 7.00
C GLU A 288 35.58 -8.12 5.66
N GLU A 289 35.88 -8.80 4.54
CA GLU A 289 35.50 -8.33 3.19
C GLU A 289 33.98 -8.19 3.03
N VAL A 290 33.22 -9.15 3.56
CA VAL A 290 31.75 -9.13 3.51
C VAL A 290 31.20 -8.03 4.40
N LYS A 291 31.80 -7.82 5.59
CA LYS A 291 31.42 -6.70 6.46
C LYS A 291 31.69 -5.35 5.78
N ALA A 292 32.86 -5.18 5.17
CA ALA A 292 33.22 -3.96 4.43
C ALA A 292 32.30 -3.73 3.22
N PHE A 293 31.85 -4.79 2.55
CA PHE A 293 30.90 -4.66 1.45
C PHE A 293 29.52 -4.13 1.89
N TYR A 294 28.99 -4.64 3.01
CA TYR A 294 27.66 -4.22 3.49
C TYR A 294 27.69 -2.89 4.24
N ASN A 295 28.77 -2.62 4.96
CA ASN A 295 29.02 -1.36 5.66
C ASN A 295 30.31 -0.73 5.13
N PRO A 296 30.25 -0.08 3.95
CA PRO A 296 31.37 0.73 3.48
C PRO A 296 31.59 1.89 4.46
N GLN A 297 32.80 1.99 5.01
CA GLN A 297 33.22 3.12 5.84
C GLN A 297 33.30 4.41 5.02
#